data_AF-A0A0C1KTF5-F1
#
_entry.id   AF-A0A0C1KTF5-F1
#
_cell.length_a   1.000
_cell.length_b   1.000
_cell.length_c   1.000
_cell.angle_alpha   90.00
_cell.angle_beta   90.00
_cell.angle_gamma   90.00
#
_symmetry.space_group_name_H-M   'P 1'
#
loop_
_entity.id
_entity.type
_entity.pdbx_description
1 polymer ?
#
loop_
_entity_poly.entity_id
_entity_poly.type
_entity_poly.pdbx_seq_one_letter_code
_entity_poly.pdbx_strand_id
1 'polypeptide(L)'
;MRHLLFLFILFFTILSVNSYGQIFVANSCDSTILTKEEFKKCLADTALNADIILATNYITNLKTDLLPKYRNLRRELRLSNELQNSLRQLKATYDTVLNTKLSTFLIEMDKNQKYVQPKAYLSSLLSLQTFKFYPDIYAILLNDIHLQLSPKTSISNLNIYIKLVDKISKSIHPDLYKRLDVITTSVLSDNDKLKNSGFSPLFQGSQNQEEKRKYQIINFLLWAE
;
A
#
# COMPACT_ATOMS: atom_id res chain seq x y z
N MET A 1 -27.17 -25.62 45.46
CA MET A 1 -26.67 -24.25 45.73
C MET A 1 -25.16 -24.08 45.47
N ARG A 2 -24.27 -24.99 45.89
CA ARG A 2 -22.81 -24.87 45.65
C ARG A 2 -22.37 -24.77 44.18
N HIS A 3 -23.00 -25.53 43.27
CA HIS A 3 -22.67 -25.47 41.84
C HIS A 3 -23.10 -24.16 41.16
N LEU A 4 -24.17 -23.52 41.65
CA LEU A 4 -24.64 -22.24 41.11
C LEU A 4 -23.67 -21.11 41.48
N LEU A 5 -23.09 -21.16 42.69
CA LEU A 5 -22.11 -20.19 43.17
C LEU A 5 -20.80 -20.29 42.37
N PHE A 6 -20.37 -21.51 42.04
CA PHE A 6 -19.14 -21.73 41.27
C PHE A 6 -19.27 -21.24 39.83
N LEU A 7 -20.43 -21.44 39.20
CA LEU A 7 -20.75 -20.89 37.88
C LEU A 7 -20.80 -19.35 37.89
N PHE A 8 -21.34 -18.74 38.95
CA PHE A 8 -21.37 -17.29 39.11
C PHE A 8 -19.96 -16.69 39.26
N ILE A 9 -19.08 -17.34 40.02
CA ILE A 9 -17.69 -16.89 40.21
C ILE A 9 -16.89 -17.03 38.91
N LEU A 10 -17.08 -18.11 38.14
CA LEU A 10 -16.45 -18.29 36.82
C LEU A 10 -16.95 -17.27 35.79
N PHE A 11 -18.23 -16.90 35.85
CA PHE A 11 -18.79 -15.87 34.97
C PHE A 11 -18.21 -14.48 35.30
N PHE A 12 -18.00 -14.18 36.59
CA PHE A 12 -17.38 -12.92 37.02
C PHE A 12 -15.89 -12.84 36.67
N THR A 13 -15.14 -13.93 36.75
CA THR A 13 -13.72 -13.93 36.35
C THR A 13 -13.54 -13.81 34.84
N ILE A 14 -14.45 -14.35 34.02
CA ILE A 14 -14.42 -14.17 32.56
C ILE A 14 -14.83 -12.72 32.18
N LEU A 15 -15.77 -12.12 32.90
CA LEU A 15 -16.14 -10.71 32.71
C LEU A 15 -15.07 -9.73 33.19
N SER A 16 -14.29 -10.08 34.23
CA SER A 16 -13.21 -9.21 34.73
C SER A 16 -11.94 -9.22 33.87
N VAL A 17 -11.80 -10.18 32.94
CA VAL A 17 -10.62 -10.26 32.05
C VAL A 17 -10.80 -9.46 30.75
N ASN A 18 -12.01 -8.95 30.48
CA ASN A 18 -12.28 -8.12 29.30
C ASN A 18 -12.54 -6.66 29.65
N SER A 19 -11.51 -5.95 30.12
CA SER A 19 -11.41 -4.49 29.87
C SER A 19 -10.00 -3.90 30.07
N TYR A 20 -8.94 -4.71 30.00
CA TYR A 20 -7.68 -4.19 29.44
C TYR A 20 -7.73 -4.15 27.90
N GLY A 21 -8.92 -3.93 27.32
CA GLY A 21 -8.99 -3.21 26.07
C GLY A 21 -8.35 -1.88 26.37
N GLN A 22 -7.22 -1.60 25.69
CA GLN A 22 -6.57 -0.30 25.68
C GLN A 22 -7.66 0.75 25.89
N ILE A 23 -7.62 1.46 27.02
CA ILE A 23 -8.44 2.66 27.19
C ILE A 23 -8.16 3.39 25.89
N PHE A 24 -9.18 3.50 25.04
CA PHE A 24 -9.15 4.34 23.89
C PHE A 24 -9.11 5.72 24.54
N VAL A 25 -7.91 6.14 24.93
CA VAL A 25 -7.65 7.48 25.41
C VAL A 25 -8.07 8.29 24.21
N ALA A 26 -9.28 8.85 24.32
CA ALA A 26 -9.72 9.88 23.41
C ALA A 26 -8.51 10.79 23.27
N ASN A 27 -8.04 10.91 22.04
CA ASN A 27 -6.73 11.45 21.69
C ASN A 27 -6.74 12.98 21.90
N SER A 28 -7.11 13.43 23.09
CA SER A 28 -7.07 14.80 23.51
C SER A 28 -5.66 15.02 24.00
N CYS A 29 -4.83 15.56 23.11
CA CYS A 29 -3.57 16.17 23.49
C CYS A 29 -3.88 17.13 24.65
N ASP A 30 -3.43 16.78 25.86
CA ASP A 30 -3.70 17.55 27.07
C ASP A 30 -2.39 18.16 27.54
N SER A 31 -2.30 19.50 27.48
CA SER A 31 -1.12 20.25 27.89
C SER A 31 -0.88 20.22 29.40
N THR A 32 -1.83 19.76 30.19
CA THR A 32 -1.69 19.61 31.64
C THR A 32 -1.04 18.29 32.04
N ILE A 33 -1.07 17.29 31.15
CA ILE A 33 -0.50 15.95 31.36
C ILE A 33 0.81 15.78 30.59
N LEU A 34 0.88 16.33 29.37
CA LEU A 34 2.01 16.16 28.46
C LEU A 34 3.04 17.28 28.63
N THR A 35 4.32 16.96 28.43
CA THR A 35 5.34 18.01 28.26
C THR A 35 5.04 18.85 27.01
N LYS A 36 5.60 20.07 26.95
CA LYS A 36 5.43 20.96 25.79
C LYS A 36 5.83 20.30 24.45
N GLU A 37 6.84 19.45 24.45
CA GLU A 37 7.29 18.73 23.25
C GLU A 37 6.30 17.61 22.87
N GLU A 38 5.84 16.82 23.83
CA GLU A 38 4.88 15.73 23.62
C GLU A 38 3.52 16.27 23.19
N PHE A 39 3.06 17.36 23.79
CA PHE A 39 1.83 18.03 23.41
C PHE A 39 1.86 18.53 21.95
N LYS A 40 2.98 19.16 21.55
CA LYS A 40 3.18 19.58 20.15
C LYS A 40 3.23 18.39 19.19
N LYS A 41 3.90 17.30 19.57
CA LYS A 41 3.92 16.05 18.77
C LYS A 41 2.52 15.46 18.64
N CYS A 42 1.75 15.44 19.73
CA CYS A 42 0.38 14.94 19.73
C CYS A 42 -0.53 15.77 18.80
N LEU A 43 -0.46 17.11 18.87
CA LEU A 43 -1.25 17.97 17.99
C LEU A 43 -0.91 17.75 16.51
N ALA A 44 0.39 17.63 16.18
CA ALA A 44 0.82 17.30 14.82
C ALA A 44 0.28 15.93 14.37
N ASP A 45 0.32 14.92 15.24
CA ASP A 45 -0.20 13.58 14.94
C ASP A 45 -1.73 13.61 14.73
N THR A 46 -2.49 14.43 15.49
CA THR A 46 -3.94 14.54 15.31
C THR A 46 -4.37 15.06 13.93
N ALA A 47 -3.54 15.84 13.24
CA ALA A 47 -3.80 16.26 11.86
C ALA A 47 -3.89 15.07 10.90
N LEU A 48 -3.23 13.96 11.20
CA LEU A 48 -3.17 12.75 10.37
C LEU A 48 -4.40 11.84 10.53
N ASN A 49 -5.35 12.20 11.41
CA ASN A 49 -6.63 11.50 11.50
C ASN A 49 -7.37 11.53 10.15
N ALA A 50 -7.37 12.69 9.50
CA ALA A 50 -7.99 12.85 8.19
C ALA A 50 -7.31 11.93 7.18
N ASP A 51 -5.98 11.91 7.13
CA ASP A 51 -5.21 11.07 6.21
C ASP A 51 -5.49 9.58 6.39
N ILE A 52 -5.61 9.10 7.62
CA ILE A 52 -5.97 7.70 7.90
C ILE A 52 -7.38 7.38 7.37
N ILE A 53 -8.34 8.27 7.60
CA ILE A 53 -9.72 8.09 7.11
C ILE A 53 -9.73 8.08 5.58
N LEU A 54 -9.04 9.03 4.95
CA LEU A 54 -8.93 9.14 3.50
C LEU A 54 -8.26 7.89 2.88
N ALA A 55 -7.14 7.43 3.45
CA ALA A 55 -6.45 6.23 3.01
C ALA A 55 -7.33 4.97 3.18
N THR A 56 -8.04 4.85 4.31
CA THR A 56 -8.93 3.71 4.58
C THR A 56 -10.09 3.68 3.60
N ASN A 57 -10.73 4.82 3.35
CA ASN A 57 -11.83 4.94 2.38
C ASN A 57 -11.34 4.63 0.96
N TYR A 58 -10.20 5.19 0.56
CA TYR A 58 -9.58 4.90 -0.73
C TYR A 58 -9.31 3.40 -0.90
N ILE A 59 -8.66 2.76 0.07
CA ILE A 59 -8.37 1.32 0.06
C ILE A 59 -9.65 0.49 -0.03
N THR A 60 -10.70 0.90 0.69
CA THR A 60 -11.99 0.23 0.69
C THR A 60 -12.60 0.26 -0.71
N ASN A 61 -12.81 1.46 -1.28
CA ASN A 61 -13.39 1.63 -2.62
C ASN A 61 -12.54 0.97 -3.71
N LEU A 62 -11.21 1.03 -3.55
CA LEU A 62 -10.29 0.34 -4.44
C LEU A 62 -10.54 -1.17 -4.44
N LYS A 63 -10.75 -1.79 -3.28
CA LYS A 63 -10.99 -3.23 -3.15
C LYS A 63 -12.41 -3.67 -3.48
N THR A 64 -13.43 -2.85 -3.18
CA THR A 64 -14.84 -3.22 -3.37
C THR A 64 -15.35 -2.85 -4.76
N ASP A 65 -14.81 -1.80 -5.38
CA ASP A 65 -15.39 -1.23 -6.60
C ASP A 65 -14.41 -1.32 -7.78
N LEU A 66 -13.24 -0.69 -7.66
CA LEU A 66 -12.30 -0.56 -8.78
C LEU A 66 -11.67 -1.90 -9.17
N LEU A 67 -11.01 -2.58 -8.22
CA LEU A 67 -10.31 -3.83 -8.51
C LEU A 67 -11.27 -4.91 -9.05
N PRO A 68 -12.46 -5.17 -8.47
CA PRO A 68 -13.38 -6.17 -9.01
C PRO A 68 -13.84 -5.88 -10.44
N LYS A 69 -14.18 -4.62 -10.74
CA LYS A 69 -14.60 -4.18 -12.08
C LYS A 69 -13.55 -4.54 -13.14
N TYR A 70 -12.29 -4.23 -12.87
CA TYR A 70 -11.21 -4.35 -13.85
C TYR A 70 -10.49 -5.71 -13.83
N ARG A 71 -10.60 -6.49 -12.75
CA ARG A 71 -10.14 -7.89 -12.69
C ARG A 71 -10.85 -8.78 -13.71
N ASN A 72 -12.15 -8.60 -13.91
CA ASN A 72 -12.90 -9.36 -14.92
C ASN A 72 -12.38 -9.07 -16.33
N LEU A 73 -12.21 -7.79 -16.67
CA LEU A 73 -11.62 -7.37 -17.95
C LEU A 73 -10.21 -7.93 -18.15
N ARG A 74 -9.41 -8.00 -17.07
CA ARG A 74 -8.05 -8.55 -17.10
C ARG A 74 -8.03 -10.05 -17.41
N ARG A 75 -8.96 -10.82 -16.87
CA ARG A 75 -9.09 -12.29 -17.07
C ARG A 75 -9.49 -12.64 -18.51
N GLU A 76 -10.24 -11.77 -19.18
CA GLU A 76 -10.63 -11.95 -20.59
C GLU A 76 -9.47 -11.70 -21.57
N LEU A 77 -8.34 -11.15 -21.12
CA LEU A 77 -7.20 -10.90 -21.98
C LEU A 77 -6.45 -12.19 -22.28
N ARG A 78 -6.34 -12.52 -23.56
CA ARG A 78 -5.49 -13.61 -24.05
C ARG A 78 -4.04 -13.12 -24.10
N LEU A 79 -3.22 -13.59 -23.17
CA LEU A 79 -1.79 -13.31 -23.14
C LEU A 79 -1.01 -14.49 -23.71
N SER A 80 0.09 -14.20 -24.44
CA SER A 80 1.01 -15.24 -24.88
C SER A 80 1.74 -15.88 -23.68
N ASN A 81 2.16 -17.14 -23.83
CA ASN A 81 2.92 -17.85 -22.79
C ASN A 81 4.20 -17.10 -22.40
N GLU A 82 4.88 -16.49 -23.38
CA GLU A 82 6.09 -15.70 -23.15
C GLU A 82 5.81 -14.46 -22.28
N LEU A 83 4.74 -13.72 -22.59
CA LEU A 83 4.32 -12.56 -21.82
C LEU A 83 3.90 -12.96 -20.41
N GLN A 84 3.15 -14.06 -20.25
CA GLN A 84 2.76 -14.59 -18.94
C GLN A 84 3.98 -14.97 -18.09
N ASN A 85 4.97 -15.65 -18.67
CA ASN A 85 6.19 -16.03 -17.96
C ASN A 85 6.99 -14.80 -17.51
N SER A 86 7.11 -13.79 -18.39
CA SER A 86 7.81 -12.54 -18.06
C SER A 86 7.08 -11.75 -16.97
N LEU A 87 5.74 -11.68 -17.02
CA LEU A 87 4.92 -11.06 -15.98
C LEU A 87 5.04 -11.81 -14.64
N ARG A 88 5.10 -13.15 -14.65
CA ARG A 88 5.32 -13.94 -13.42
C ARG A 88 6.67 -13.64 -12.79
N GLN A 89 7.73 -13.53 -13.61
CA GLN A 89 9.05 -13.13 -13.14
C GLN A 89 9.02 -11.73 -12.52
N LEU A 90 8.40 -10.77 -13.20
CA LEU A 90 8.27 -9.40 -12.70
C LEU A 90 7.46 -9.36 -11.40
N LYS A 91 6.37 -10.12 -11.28
CA LYS A 91 5.57 -10.20 -10.06
C LYS A 91 6.38 -10.74 -8.89
N ALA A 92 7.13 -11.82 -9.09
CA ALA A 92 7.99 -12.38 -8.05
C ALA A 92 9.07 -11.38 -7.59
N THR A 93 9.70 -10.67 -8.53
CA THR A 93 10.65 -9.60 -8.23
C THR A 93 9.98 -8.47 -7.45
N TYR A 94 8.82 -8.00 -7.92
CA TYR A 94 8.03 -6.95 -7.28
C TYR A 94 7.69 -7.27 -5.83
N ASP A 95 7.12 -8.46 -5.61
CA ASP A 95 6.70 -8.90 -4.28
C ASP A 95 7.87 -9.06 -3.33
N THR A 96 9.00 -9.58 -3.82
CA THR A 96 10.23 -9.71 -3.03
C THR A 96 10.74 -8.35 -2.56
N VAL A 97 10.81 -7.37 -3.47
CA VAL A 97 11.29 -6.02 -3.16
C VAL A 97 10.30 -5.28 -2.24
N LEU A 98 9.00 -5.36 -2.54
CA LEU A 98 7.96 -4.76 -1.70
C LEU A 98 8.00 -5.31 -0.27
N ASN A 99 8.07 -6.64 -0.12
CA ASN A 99 8.12 -7.27 1.20
C ASN A 99 9.39 -6.91 1.97
N THR A 100 10.53 -6.83 1.28
CA THR A 100 11.79 -6.38 1.89
C THR A 100 11.66 -4.94 2.40
N LYS A 101 11.15 -4.02 1.56
CA LYS A 101 10.93 -2.62 1.95
C LYS A 101 9.96 -2.48 3.11
N LEU A 102 8.85 -3.23 3.09
CA LEU A 102 7.87 -3.26 4.18
C LEU A 102 8.51 -3.76 5.48
N SER A 103 9.28 -4.84 5.43
CA SER A 103 9.98 -5.40 6.60
C SER A 103 10.98 -4.40 7.18
N THR A 104 11.81 -3.79 6.34
CA THR A 104 12.75 -2.75 6.78
C THR A 104 12.03 -1.55 7.38
N PHE A 105 10.95 -1.07 6.74
CA PHE A 105 10.14 0.01 7.28
C PHE A 105 9.63 -0.32 8.69
N LEU A 106 9.04 -1.50 8.90
CA LEU A 106 8.54 -1.92 10.21
C LEU A 106 9.67 -1.96 11.26
N ILE A 107 10.80 -2.58 10.93
CA ILE A 107 11.97 -2.66 11.83
C ILE A 107 12.50 -1.28 12.19
N GLU A 108 12.60 -0.36 11.22
CA GLU A 108 13.07 1.00 11.45
C GLU A 108 12.08 1.80 12.29
N MET A 109 10.77 1.63 12.09
CA MET A 109 9.74 2.28 12.91
C MET A 109 9.78 1.77 14.35
N ASP A 110 9.91 0.46 14.56
CA ASP A 110 10.00 -0.15 15.90
C ASP A 110 11.25 0.33 16.64
N LYS A 111 12.42 0.34 15.98
CA LYS A 111 13.68 0.87 16.56
C LYS A 111 13.58 2.33 16.96
N ASN A 112 12.80 3.12 16.21
CA ASN A 112 12.66 4.56 16.42
C ASN A 112 11.34 4.94 17.09
N GLN A 113 10.65 4.00 17.75
CA GLN A 113 9.30 4.20 18.28
C GLN A 113 9.14 5.48 19.14
N LYS A 114 10.16 5.87 19.91
CA LYS A 114 10.15 7.13 20.70
C LYS A 114 10.00 8.41 19.87
N TYR A 115 10.29 8.35 18.58
CA TYR A 115 10.22 9.48 17.65
C TYR A 115 9.06 9.34 16.65
N VAL A 116 8.49 8.14 16.55
CA VAL A 116 7.42 7.85 15.60
C VAL A 116 6.08 8.28 16.18
N GLN A 117 5.35 9.09 15.43
CA GLN A 117 4.00 9.47 15.80
C GLN A 117 3.02 8.34 15.38
N PRO A 118 2.11 7.88 16.25
CA PRO A 118 1.28 6.70 15.96
C PRO A 118 0.44 6.82 14.70
N LYS A 119 -0.15 7.98 14.40
CA LYS A 119 -0.99 8.15 13.20
C LYS A 119 -0.15 8.34 11.94
N ALA A 120 1.03 8.97 12.05
CA ALA A 120 1.99 9.01 10.95
C ALA A 120 2.43 7.60 10.55
N TYR A 121 2.68 6.74 11.53
CA TYR A 121 2.96 5.33 11.31
C TYR A 121 1.81 4.62 10.58
N LEU A 122 0.57 4.76 11.08
CA LEU A 122 -0.60 4.13 10.47
C LEU A 122 -0.85 4.63 9.03
N SER A 123 -0.78 5.94 8.81
CA SER A 123 -0.95 6.55 7.48
C SER A 123 0.11 6.04 6.48
N SER A 124 1.37 5.99 6.90
CA SER A 124 2.47 5.47 6.08
C SER A 124 2.30 3.98 5.79
N LEU A 125 1.93 3.18 6.81
CA LEU A 125 1.69 1.76 6.68
C LEU A 125 0.54 1.49 5.71
N LEU A 126 -0.60 2.19 5.85
CA LEU A 126 -1.75 2.06 4.93
C LEU A 126 -1.33 2.38 3.50
N SER A 127 -0.59 3.47 3.30
CA SER A 127 -0.07 3.86 1.99
C SER A 127 0.83 2.78 1.39
N LEU A 128 1.75 2.21 2.17
CA LEU A 128 2.62 1.12 1.70
C LEU A 128 1.85 -0.17 1.42
N GLN A 129 0.81 -0.49 2.19
CA GLN A 129 -0.02 -1.67 1.97
C GLN A 129 -0.82 -1.56 0.66
N THR A 130 -1.10 -0.35 0.15
CA THR A 130 -1.80 -0.17 -1.14
C THR A 130 -1.08 -0.87 -2.30
N PHE A 131 0.25 -0.84 -2.28
CA PHE A 131 1.08 -1.48 -3.30
C PHE A 131 0.93 -3.00 -3.38
N LYS A 132 0.39 -3.67 -2.33
CA LYS A 132 0.14 -5.11 -2.38
C LYS A 132 -1.00 -5.51 -3.31
N PHE A 133 -2.02 -4.65 -3.45
CA PHE A 133 -3.22 -4.95 -4.24
C PHE A 133 -3.41 -4.02 -5.44
N TYR A 134 -2.72 -2.89 -5.46
CA TYR A 134 -2.62 -1.99 -6.61
C TYR A 134 -1.14 -1.74 -6.92
N PRO A 135 -0.48 -2.68 -7.62
CA PRO A 135 0.96 -2.60 -7.86
C PRO A 135 1.33 -1.36 -8.67
N ASP A 136 2.45 -0.78 -8.29
CA ASP A 136 3.11 0.32 -8.98
C ASP A 136 4.61 0.01 -9.11
N ILE A 137 5.00 -0.51 -10.27
CA ILE A 137 6.37 -0.94 -10.55
C ILE A 137 7.35 0.23 -10.51
N TYR A 138 6.94 1.44 -10.88
CA TYR A 138 7.85 2.57 -10.79
C TYR A 138 8.08 2.91 -9.33
N ALA A 139 7.00 3.10 -8.57
CA ALA A 139 7.09 3.48 -7.16
C ALA A 139 7.90 2.48 -6.33
N ILE A 140 7.87 1.18 -6.65
CA ILE A 140 8.56 0.13 -5.87
C ILE A 140 9.91 -0.29 -6.44
N LEU A 141 10.06 -0.36 -7.76
CA LEU A 141 11.25 -0.93 -8.40
C LEU A 141 12.12 0.12 -9.07
N LEU A 142 11.54 1.08 -9.79
CA LEU A 142 12.27 1.90 -10.77
C LEU A 142 12.57 3.33 -10.31
N ASN A 143 11.87 3.83 -9.30
CA ASN A 143 12.11 5.19 -8.79
C ASN A 143 13.56 5.31 -8.28
N ASP A 144 14.29 6.29 -8.79
CA ASP A 144 15.71 6.52 -8.52
C ASP A 144 15.98 6.88 -7.06
N ILE A 145 14.95 7.37 -6.35
CA ILE A 145 15.01 7.58 -4.89
C ILE A 145 15.45 6.31 -4.14
N HIS A 146 15.19 5.12 -4.69
CA HIS A 146 15.58 3.84 -4.10
C HIS A 146 17.09 3.62 -4.07
N LEU A 147 17.87 4.38 -4.85
CA LEU A 147 19.34 4.38 -4.74
C LEU A 147 19.81 5.05 -3.44
N GLN A 148 18.93 5.85 -2.82
CA GLN A 148 19.23 6.65 -1.64
C GLN A 148 18.53 6.14 -0.38
N LEU A 149 17.31 5.60 -0.51
CA LEU A 149 16.50 5.08 0.61
C LEU A 149 17.09 3.81 1.24
N SER A 150 16.74 3.54 2.51
CA SER A 150 17.03 2.28 3.19
C SER A 150 15.85 1.29 2.99
N PRO A 151 16.08 0.05 2.53
CA PRO A 151 17.34 -0.46 2.01
C PRO A 151 17.64 0.10 0.60
N LYS A 152 18.93 0.36 0.34
CA LYS A 152 19.37 0.89 -0.95
C LYS A 152 19.28 -0.17 -2.04
N THR A 153 18.70 0.20 -3.17
CA THR A 153 18.75 -0.59 -4.39
C THR A 153 20.06 -0.31 -5.12
N SER A 154 20.76 -1.34 -5.58
CA SER A 154 21.96 -1.15 -6.38
C SER A 154 21.60 -0.71 -7.81
N ILE A 155 22.49 0.04 -8.46
CA ILE A 155 22.33 0.41 -9.87
C ILE A 155 22.18 -0.83 -10.76
N SER A 156 22.91 -1.91 -10.45
CA SER A 156 22.80 -3.19 -11.16
C SER A 156 21.38 -3.77 -11.07
N ASN A 157 20.79 -3.80 -9.87
CA ASN A 157 19.42 -4.29 -9.68
C ASN A 157 18.41 -3.40 -10.40
N LEU A 158 18.57 -2.08 -10.33
CA LEU A 158 17.70 -1.14 -11.05
C LEU A 158 17.72 -1.41 -12.56
N ASN A 159 18.92 -1.61 -13.14
CA ASN A 159 19.08 -1.95 -14.55
C ASN A 159 18.44 -3.30 -14.92
N ILE A 160 18.46 -4.28 -14.01
CA ILE A 160 17.77 -5.56 -14.20
C ILE A 160 16.26 -5.33 -14.27
N TYR A 161 15.70 -4.50 -13.38
CA TYR A 161 14.27 -4.19 -13.37
C TYR A 161 13.84 -3.47 -14.65
N ILE A 162 14.61 -2.48 -15.10
CA ILE A 162 14.36 -1.76 -16.36
C ILE A 162 14.32 -2.74 -17.54
N LYS A 163 15.35 -3.62 -17.66
CA LYS A 163 15.41 -4.62 -18.73
C LYS A 163 14.20 -5.56 -18.74
N LEU A 164 13.76 -6.00 -17.56
CA LEU A 164 12.60 -6.88 -17.43
C LEU A 164 11.31 -6.17 -17.89
N VAL A 165 11.13 -4.92 -17.48
CA VAL A 165 9.98 -4.09 -17.86
C VAL A 165 9.97 -3.81 -19.37
N ASP A 166 11.12 -3.49 -19.96
CA ASP A 166 11.23 -3.26 -21.41
C ASP A 166 10.99 -4.55 -22.21
N LYS A 167 11.47 -5.70 -21.73
CA LYS A 167 11.17 -7.01 -22.33
C LYS A 167 9.67 -7.29 -22.34
N ILE A 168 8.98 -7.03 -21.22
CA ILE A 168 7.54 -7.20 -21.12
C ILE A 168 6.85 -6.26 -22.11
N SER A 169 7.19 -4.97 -22.09
CA SER A 169 6.58 -3.98 -22.99
C SER A 169 6.71 -4.36 -24.47
N LYS A 170 7.87 -4.90 -24.88
CA LYS A 170 8.14 -5.32 -26.27
C LYS A 170 7.44 -6.62 -26.67
N SER A 171 7.05 -7.47 -25.71
CA SER A 171 6.36 -8.74 -25.99
C SER A 171 4.83 -8.60 -26.04
N ILE A 172 4.28 -7.42 -25.77
CA ILE A 172 2.85 -7.14 -25.93
C ILE A 172 2.54 -6.93 -27.42
N HIS A 173 1.68 -7.79 -27.99
CA HIS A 173 1.23 -7.65 -29.37
C HIS A 173 0.56 -6.27 -29.60
N PRO A 174 0.79 -5.59 -30.75
CA PRO A 174 0.26 -4.24 -30.99
C PRO A 174 -1.26 -4.09 -30.79
N ASP A 175 -2.05 -5.07 -31.23
CA ASP A 175 -3.51 -5.02 -31.04
C ASP A 175 -3.92 -5.17 -29.56
N LEU A 176 -3.21 -6.03 -28.82
CA LEU A 176 -3.41 -6.15 -27.38
C LEU A 176 -2.99 -4.86 -26.66
N TYR A 177 -1.89 -4.24 -27.10
CA TYR A 177 -1.41 -2.97 -26.55
C TYR A 177 -2.45 -1.86 -26.71
N LYS A 178 -3.05 -1.70 -27.91
CA LYS A 178 -4.13 -0.73 -28.14
C LYS A 178 -5.33 -0.97 -27.22
N ARG A 179 -5.73 -2.22 -27.02
CA ARG A 179 -6.83 -2.57 -26.10
C ARG A 179 -6.47 -2.26 -24.64
N LEU A 180 -5.27 -2.62 -24.21
CA LEU A 180 -4.76 -2.35 -22.87
C LEU A 180 -4.70 -0.85 -22.57
N ASP A 181 -4.30 -0.06 -23.55
CA ASP A 181 -4.23 1.38 -23.40
C ASP A 181 -5.60 2.02 -23.08
N VAL A 182 -6.66 1.61 -23.80
CA VAL A 182 -8.03 2.08 -23.54
C VAL A 182 -8.50 1.65 -22.14
N ILE A 183 -8.23 0.39 -21.77
CA ILE A 183 -8.59 -0.13 -20.45
C ILE A 183 -7.87 0.65 -19.35
N THR A 184 -6.55 0.80 -19.45
CA THR A 184 -5.74 1.47 -18.43
C THR A 184 -6.07 2.96 -18.31
N THR A 185 -6.41 3.63 -19.42
CA THR A 185 -6.95 5.00 -19.38
C THR A 185 -8.25 5.08 -18.56
N SER A 186 -9.15 4.10 -18.75
CA SER A 186 -10.40 4.03 -17.97
C SER A 186 -10.15 3.73 -16.49
N VAL A 187 -9.24 2.80 -16.21
CA VAL A 187 -8.79 2.48 -14.84
C VAL A 187 -8.26 3.73 -14.14
N LEU A 188 -7.42 4.51 -14.81
CA LEU A 188 -6.83 5.73 -14.26
C LEU A 188 -7.88 6.79 -13.97
N SER A 189 -8.77 7.05 -14.93
CA SER A 189 -9.88 7.99 -14.74
C SER A 189 -10.74 7.61 -13.53
N ASP A 190 -11.07 6.32 -13.36
CA ASP A 190 -11.84 5.88 -12.20
C ASP A 190 -11.03 5.93 -10.90
N ASN A 191 -9.74 5.61 -10.94
CA ASN A 191 -8.86 5.74 -9.79
C ASN A 191 -8.67 7.20 -9.35
N ASP A 192 -8.56 8.13 -10.29
CA ASP A 192 -8.42 9.55 -10.02
C ASP A 192 -9.68 10.10 -9.33
N LYS A 193 -10.88 9.61 -9.69
CA LYS A 193 -12.12 9.92 -8.93
C LYS A 193 -12.04 9.44 -7.48
N LEU A 194 -11.46 8.27 -7.22
CA LEU A 194 -11.26 7.77 -5.86
C LEU A 194 -10.23 8.62 -5.08
N LYS A 195 -9.23 9.17 -5.78
CA LYS A 195 -8.21 10.03 -5.16
C LYS A 195 -8.67 11.45 -4.90
N ASN A 196 -9.71 11.93 -5.60
CA ASN A 196 -10.27 13.28 -5.40
C ASN A 196 -10.71 13.56 -3.96
N SER A 197 -10.88 12.53 -3.13
CA SER A 197 -11.09 12.71 -1.68
C SER A 197 -9.85 13.17 -0.91
N GLY A 198 -8.66 13.23 -1.54
CA GLY A 198 -7.41 13.70 -0.94
C GLY A 198 -6.38 12.61 -0.66
N PHE A 199 -6.53 11.41 -1.21
CA PHE A 199 -5.50 10.36 -1.08
C PHE A 199 -4.30 10.66 -1.98
N SER A 200 -3.11 10.74 -1.39
CA SER A 200 -1.84 10.92 -2.11
C SER A 200 -0.96 9.68 -1.99
N PRO A 201 -0.66 8.96 -3.09
CA PRO A 201 0.26 7.82 -3.04
C PRO A 201 1.70 8.26 -2.72
N LEU A 202 2.48 7.34 -2.14
CA LEU A 202 3.90 7.55 -1.83
C LEU A 202 4.80 7.29 -3.05
N PHE A 203 6.06 7.72 -2.97
CA PHE A 203 7.11 7.52 -3.97
C PHE A 203 6.72 7.96 -5.38
N GLN A 204 5.95 9.05 -5.46
CA GLN A 204 5.64 9.71 -6.73
C GLN A 204 6.90 10.43 -7.19
N GLY A 205 7.38 10.06 -8.37
CA GLY A 205 8.50 10.70 -9.03
C GLY A 205 8.08 11.28 -10.38
N SER A 206 8.99 11.99 -11.04
CA SER A 206 8.77 12.48 -12.39
C SER A 206 9.03 11.35 -13.40
N GLN A 207 8.05 11.12 -14.26
CA GLN A 207 8.16 10.21 -15.41
C GLN A 207 7.77 10.99 -16.65
N ASN A 208 8.40 10.68 -17.79
CA ASN A 208 7.86 11.14 -19.06
C ASN A 208 6.53 10.40 -19.37
N GLN A 209 5.74 10.96 -20.28
CA GLN A 209 4.39 10.45 -20.56
C GLN A 209 4.40 9.04 -21.17
N GLU A 210 5.42 8.70 -21.96
CA GLU A 210 5.56 7.39 -22.59
C GLU A 210 5.85 6.29 -21.57
N GLU A 211 6.81 6.54 -20.67
CA GLU A 211 7.14 5.66 -19.56
C GLU A 211 5.96 5.47 -18.62
N LYS A 212 5.26 6.57 -18.30
CA LYS A 212 4.05 6.52 -17.48
C LYS A 212 3.01 5.58 -18.08
N ARG A 213 2.72 5.70 -19.38
CA ARG A 213 1.79 4.82 -20.10
C ARG A 213 2.25 3.37 -20.10
N LYS A 214 3.54 3.12 -20.38
CA LYS A 214 4.17 1.80 -20.32
C LYS A 214 3.97 1.15 -18.94
N TYR A 215 4.27 1.88 -17.87
CA TYR A 215 4.14 1.36 -16.52
C TYR A 215 2.70 1.14 -16.11
N GLN A 216 1.76 1.99 -16.51
CA GLN A 216 0.32 1.81 -16.25
C GLN A 216 -0.21 0.50 -16.85
N ILE A 217 0.15 0.21 -18.10
CA ILE A 217 -0.21 -1.05 -18.76
C ILE A 217 0.35 -2.24 -18.00
N ILE A 218 1.65 -2.21 -17.65
CA ILE A 218 2.31 -3.32 -16.96
C ILE A 218 1.76 -3.49 -15.54
N ASN A 219 1.52 -2.40 -14.81
CA ASN A 219 0.87 -2.42 -13.50
C ASN A 219 -0.48 -3.12 -13.57
N PHE A 220 -1.35 -2.75 -14.52
CA PHE A 220 -2.63 -3.41 -14.74
C PHE A 220 -2.47 -4.91 -15.05
N LEU A 221 -1.46 -5.27 -15.85
CA LEU A 221 -1.18 -6.67 -16.16
C LEU A 221 -0.71 -7.49 -14.95
N LEU A 222 -0.10 -6.84 -13.95
CA LEU A 222 0.38 -7.43 -12.69
C LEU A 222 -0.67 -7.53 -11.58
N TRP A 223 -1.86 -6.97 -11.75
CA TRP A 223 -2.93 -7.10 -10.76
C TRP A 223 -3.21 -8.59 -10.56
N ALA A 224 -2.88 -9.09 -9.36
CA ALA A 224 -2.98 -10.50 -9.02
C ALA A 224 -4.43 -10.98 -9.14
N GLU A 225 -4.57 -12.20 -9.67
CA GLU A 225 -5.79 -13.02 -9.62
C GLU A 225 -6.16 -13.38 -8.18
#